data_AF-A0A1B6FIS7-F1
#
_entry.id   AF-A0A1B6FIS7-F1
#
_cell.length_a   1.000
_cell.length_b   1.000
_cell.length_c   1.000
_cell.angle_alpha   90.00
_cell.angle_beta   90.00
_cell.angle_gamma   90.00
#
_symmetry.space_group_name_H-M   'P 1'
#
loop_
_entity.id
_entity.type
_entity.pdbx_description
1 polymer ?
#
loop_
_entity_poly.entity_id
_entity_poly.type
_entity_poly.pdbx_seq_one_letter_code
_entity_poly.pdbx_strand_id
1 'polypeptide(L)'
;MHYLKLKFMNGFRDFKNGDMLIGVKPRSGHPSTSRTDENVLKIQQLVIEDHHGTVEDLSQLSGISWSCVQRILTKNLGMKRVAAKFVPRILTDPQKELRLKTCCAIKEQL
;
A
#
# COMPACT_ATOMS: atom_id res chain seq x y z
N MET A 1 10.00 26.46 -33.38
CA MET A 1 9.17 26.20 -34.57
C MET A 1 9.09 24.71 -34.96
N HIS A 2 10.17 23.92 -34.88
CA HIS A 2 10.18 22.50 -35.30
C HIS A 2 9.20 21.59 -34.53
N TYR A 3 9.12 21.77 -33.20
CA TYR A 3 8.27 20.95 -32.33
C TYR A 3 6.77 21.10 -32.61
N LEU A 4 6.28 22.32 -32.87
CA LEU A 4 4.86 22.55 -33.17
C LEU A 4 4.43 21.89 -34.48
N LYS A 5 5.30 21.91 -35.50
CA LYS A 5 5.02 21.32 -36.81
C LYS A 5 4.89 19.79 -36.73
N LEU A 6 5.77 19.14 -35.96
CA LEU A 6 5.69 17.71 -35.66
C LEU A 6 4.42 17.34 -34.89
N LYS A 7 4.06 18.14 -33.88
CA LYS A 7 2.83 17.89 -33.08
C LYS A 7 1.56 18.02 -33.93
N PHE A 8 1.50 19.02 -34.80
CA PHE A 8 0.38 19.22 -35.72
C PHE A 8 0.25 18.08 -36.74
N MET A 9 1.37 17.66 -37.36
CA MET A 9 1.39 16.55 -38.32
C MET A 9 0.98 15.22 -37.68
N ASN A 10 1.47 14.94 -36.48
CA ASN A 10 1.10 13.73 -35.74
C ASN A 10 -0.38 13.73 -35.36
N GLY A 11 -0.90 14.87 -34.86
CA GLY A 11 -2.33 15.00 -34.55
C GLY A 11 -3.24 14.83 -35.78
N PHE A 12 -2.83 15.38 -36.94
CA PHE A 12 -3.59 15.24 -38.19
C PHE A 12 -3.58 13.80 -38.71
N ARG A 13 -2.46 13.07 -38.54
CA ARG A 13 -2.35 11.65 -38.88
C ARG A 13 -3.23 10.78 -37.98
N ASP A 14 -3.18 10.98 -36.67
CA ASP A 14 -4.00 10.23 -35.70
C ASP A 14 -5.50 10.47 -35.96
N PHE A 15 -5.90 11.72 -36.28
CA PHE A 15 -7.27 12.06 -36.67
C PHE A 15 -7.73 11.32 -37.94
N LYS A 16 -6.91 11.27 -39.00
CA LYS A 16 -7.22 10.52 -40.23
C LYS A 16 -7.37 9.02 -40.00
N ASN A 17 -6.66 8.49 -39.01
CA ASN A 17 -6.70 7.07 -38.64
C ASN A 17 -7.87 6.73 -37.69
N GLY A 18 -8.75 7.69 -37.37
CA GLY A 18 -9.91 7.49 -36.49
C GLY A 18 -9.59 7.50 -35.00
N ASP A 19 -8.34 7.81 -34.63
CA ASP A 19 -7.85 7.78 -33.25
C ASP A 19 -8.17 9.13 -32.57
N MET A 20 -9.42 9.32 -32.16
CA MET A 20 -9.93 10.57 -31.55
C MET A 20 -9.54 10.76 -30.08
N LEU A 21 -8.49 10.08 -29.60
CA LEU A 21 -8.01 10.24 -28.23
C LEU A 21 -7.36 11.62 -28.06
N ILE A 22 -8.14 12.59 -27.56
CA ILE A 22 -7.67 13.94 -27.17
C ILE A 22 -6.75 13.89 -25.93
N GLY A 23 -6.66 12.73 -25.26
CA GLY A 23 -5.80 12.50 -24.11
C GLY A 23 -4.32 12.34 -24.48
N VAL A 24 -3.43 12.83 -23.61
CA VAL A 24 -1.99 12.53 -23.70
C VAL A 24 -1.82 11.02 -23.59
N LYS A 25 -1.29 10.38 -24.64
CA LYS A 25 -0.90 8.95 -24.62
C LYS A 25 -0.03 8.70 -23.37
N PRO A 26 -0.24 7.59 -22.64
CA PRO A 26 0.50 7.33 -21.41
C PRO A 26 2.00 7.43 -21.70
N ARG A 27 2.67 8.34 -21.00
CA ARG A 27 4.12 8.49 -21.13
C ARG A 27 4.77 7.27 -20.50
N SER A 28 5.78 6.70 -21.16
CA SER A 28 6.73 5.83 -20.49
C SER A 28 7.44 6.66 -19.41
N GLY A 29 6.93 6.59 -18.18
CA GLY A 29 7.60 7.18 -17.03
C GLY A 29 8.89 6.43 -16.72
N HIS A 30 9.79 7.06 -15.97
CA HIS A 30 10.94 6.35 -15.43
C HIS A 30 10.44 5.32 -14.39
N PRO A 31 10.75 4.01 -14.53
CA PRO A 31 10.40 3.04 -13.51
C PRO A 31 11.08 3.43 -12.19
N SER A 32 10.31 3.46 -11.10
CA SER A 32 10.88 3.77 -9.78
C SER A 32 11.78 2.60 -9.40
N THR A 33 13.10 2.81 -9.38
CA THR A 33 14.10 1.77 -9.04
C THR A 33 13.88 1.16 -7.66
N SER A 34 13.18 1.86 -6.78
CA SER A 34 12.90 1.46 -5.40
C SER A 34 11.55 0.78 -5.19
N ARG A 35 10.59 0.84 -6.14
CA ARG A 35 9.25 0.22 -6.03
C ARG A 35 9.13 -1.01 -6.93
N THR A 36 10.16 -1.85 -6.95
CA THR A 36 10.09 -3.16 -7.61
C THR A 36 9.24 -4.11 -6.78
N ASP A 37 8.76 -5.19 -7.40
CA ASP A 37 7.88 -6.16 -6.73
C ASP A 37 8.61 -6.87 -5.58
N GLU A 38 9.93 -7.07 -5.68
CA GLU A 38 10.75 -7.65 -4.61
C GLU A 38 10.77 -6.75 -3.37
N ASN A 39 10.91 -5.44 -3.57
CA ASN A 39 10.90 -4.47 -2.49
C ASN A 39 9.52 -4.35 -1.84
N VAL A 40 8.44 -4.45 -2.63
CA VAL A 40 7.08 -4.48 -2.10
C VAL A 40 6.87 -5.72 -1.22
N LEU A 41 7.28 -6.90 -1.70
CA LEU A 41 7.18 -8.15 -0.93
C LEU A 41 8.02 -8.10 0.35
N LYS A 42 9.24 -7.57 0.29
CA LYS A 42 10.11 -7.41 1.45
C LYS A 42 9.46 -6.56 2.53
N ILE A 43 8.90 -5.40 2.15
CA ILE A 43 8.18 -4.53 3.10
C ILE A 43 6.93 -5.22 3.64
N GLN A 44 6.19 -5.96 2.80
CA GLN A 44 5.02 -6.71 3.26
C GLN A 44 5.38 -7.75 4.33
N GLN A 45 6.49 -8.47 4.16
CA GLN A 45 6.96 -9.46 5.14
C GLN A 45 7.33 -8.82 6.47
N LEU A 46 8.08 -7.72 6.44
CA LEU A 46 8.47 -6.99 7.65
C LEU A 46 7.25 -6.48 8.45
N VAL A 47 6.19 -6.03 7.75
CA VAL A 47 4.94 -5.59 8.40
C VAL A 47 4.14 -6.76 8.98
N ILE A 48 4.20 -7.95 8.37
CA ILE A 48 3.54 -9.15 8.90
C ILE A 48 4.26 -9.64 10.16
N GLU A 49 5.59 -9.56 10.18
CA GLU A 49 6.41 -9.90 11.34
C GLU A 49 6.17 -8.94 12.52
N ASP A 50 6.19 -7.63 12.25
CA ASP A 50 5.82 -6.61 13.23
C ASP A 50 4.90 -5.53 12.64
N HIS A 51 3.61 -5.69 12.93
CA HIS A 51 2.57 -4.73 12.55
C HIS A 51 2.68 -3.36 13.22
N HIS A 52 3.48 -3.22 14.29
CA HIS A 52 3.66 -1.96 15.03
C HIS A 52 4.91 -1.18 14.61
N GLY A 53 5.75 -1.73 13.72
CA GLY A 53 6.95 -1.07 13.24
C GLY A 53 6.69 0.28 12.57
N THR A 54 7.58 1.24 12.80
CA THR A 54 7.49 2.55 12.16
C THR A 54 8.04 2.53 10.73
N VAL A 55 7.72 3.56 9.94
CA VAL A 55 8.31 3.72 8.59
C VAL A 55 9.84 3.85 8.67
N GLU A 56 10.36 4.41 9.76
CA GLU A 56 11.80 4.51 10.04
C GLU A 56 12.42 3.11 10.21
N ASP A 57 11.83 2.28 11.07
CA ASP A 57 12.31 0.93 11.34
C ASP A 57 12.30 0.09 10.05
N LEU A 58 11.20 0.15 9.30
CA LEU A 58 11.07 -0.53 8.01
C LEU A 58 12.10 -0.03 6.99
N SER A 59 12.42 1.27 6.99
CA SER A 59 13.45 1.84 6.10
C SER A 59 14.83 1.30 6.44
N GLN A 60 15.18 1.26 7.73
CA GLN A 60 16.46 0.74 8.21
C GLN A 60 16.61 -0.76 7.93
N LEU A 61 15.58 -1.57 8.21
CA LEU A 61 15.59 -3.02 8.00
C LEU A 61 15.60 -3.39 6.51
N SER A 62 14.89 -2.62 5.68
CA SER A 62 14.80 -2.92 4.25
C SER A 62 15.95 -2.35 3.44
N GLY A 63 16.64 -1.31 3.92
CA GLY A 63 17.60 -0.52 3.15
C GLY A 63 16.96 0.37 2.09
N ILE A 64 15.63 0.49 2.11
CA ILE A 64 14.85 1.31 1.17
C ILE A 64 14.65 2.68 1.79
N SER A 65 14.66 3.74 0.98
CA SER A 65 14.42 5.09 1.48
C SER A 65 13.05 5.21 2.15
N TRP A 66 13.01 5.97 3.25
CA TRP A 66 11.81 6.23 4.03
C TRP A 66 10.59 6.64 3.18
N SER A 67 10.78 7.56 2.23
CA SER A 67 9.70 8.04 1.35
C SER A 67 9.17 6.95 0.41
N CYS A 68 10.02 6.02 0.01
CA CYS A 68 9.61 4.88 -0.79
C CYS A 68 8.84 3.86 0.05
N VAL A 69 9.30 3.56 1.28
CA VAL A 69 8.57 2.70 2.23
C VAL A 69 7.17 3.26 2.50
N GLN A 70 7.06 4.55 2.82
CA GLN A 70 5.77 5.20 3.06
C GLN A 70 4.83 5.05 1.84
N ARG A 71 5.38 5.18 0.63
CA ARG A 71 4.61 5.06 -0.61
C ARG A 71 4.24 3.62 -0.93
N ILE A 72 5.09 2.64 -0.62
CA ILE A 72 4.78 1.21 -0.73
C ILE A 72 3.61 0.88 0.20
N LEU A 73 3.71 1.25 1.49
CA LEU A 73 2.66 1.02 2.48
C LEU A 73 1.31 1.59 2.00
N THR A 74 1.30 2.86 1.58
CA THR A 74 0.04 3.56 1.24
C THR A 74 -0.50 3.30 -0.16
N LYS A 75 0.35 3.16 -1.18
CA LYS A 75 -0.06 3.06 -2.60
C LYS A 75 0.01 1.65 -3.17
N ASN A 76 0.97 0.84 -2.74
CA ASN A 76 1.09 -0.54 -3.23
C ASN A 76 0.28 -1.49 -2.34
N LEU A 77 0.44 -1.39 -1.01
CA LEU A 77 -0.23 -2.27 -0.05
C LEU A 77 -1.58 -1.72 0.45
N GLY A 78 -1.90 -0.46 0.15
CA GLY A 78 -3.17 0.16 0.54
C GLY A 78 -3.36 0.31 2.06
N MET A 79 -2.27 0.23 2.83
CA MET A 79 -2.29 0.27 4.29
C MET A 79 -2.53 1.69 4.81
N LYS A 80 -3.23 1.77 5.94
CA LYS A 80 -3.45 2.99 6.71
C LYS A 80 -3.03 2.72 8.15
N ARG A 81 -2.43 3.72 8.79
CA ARG A 81 -2.12 3.64 10.21
C ARG A 81 -3.41 3.68 11.01
N VAL A 82 -3.63 2.67 11.84
CA VAL A 82 -4.76 2.58 12.77
C VAL A 82 -4.20 2.65 14.19
N ALA A 83 -4.79 3.48 15.04
CA ALA A 83 -4.40 3.54 16.44
C ALA A 83 -4.77 2.24 17.17
N ALA A 84 -3.89 1.76 18.04
CA ALA A 84 -4.19 0.64 18.90
C ALA A 84 -5.41 0.96 19.79
N LYS A 85 -6.27 -0.03 20.02
CA LYS A 85 -7.41 0.11 20.94
C LYS A 85 -6.91 0.02 22.37
N PHE A 86 -7.43 0.88 23.24
CA PHE A 86 -7.16 0.79 24.67
C PHE A 86 -7.81 -0.48 25.25
N VAL A 87 -7.00 -1.27 25.98
CA VAL A 87 -7.45 -2.48 26.68
C VAL A 87 -7.24 -2.24 28.18
N PRO A 88 -8.31 -2.10 28.99
CA PRO A 88 -8.19 -1.73 30.40
C PRO A 88 -7.37 -2.70 31.27
N ARG A 89 -7.29 -3.97 30.89
CA ARG A 89 -6.57 -5.00 31.65
C ARG A 89 -6.01 -6.08 30.73
N ILE A 90 -4.75 -6.45 30.95
CA ILE A 90 -4.14 -7.64 30.36
C ILE A 90 -4.63 -8.86 31.15
N LEU A 91 -5.36 -9.75 30.48
CA LEU A 91 -5.91 -10.95 31.12
C LEU A 91 -4.88 -12.07 31.18
N THR A 92 -4.87 -12.79 32.30
CA THR A 92 -4.12 -14.05 32.41
C THR A 92 -4.86 -15.18 31.68
N ASP A 93 -4.15 -16.24 31.31
CA ASP A 93 -4.76 -17.37 30.61
C ASP A 93 -5.96 -18.02 31.34
N PRO A 94 -5.94 -18.26 32.68
CA PRO A 94 -7.13 -18.76 33.37
C PRO A 94 -8.30 -17.77 33.32
N GLN A 95 -8.03 -16.46 33.33
CA GLN A 95 -9.09 -15.44 33.19
C GLN A 95 -9.70 -15.45 31.78
N LYS A 96 -8.89 -15.68 30.74
CA LYS A 96 -9.39 -15.82 29.36
C LYS A 96 -10.28 -17.05 29.24
N GLU A 97 -9.86 -18.19 29.79
CA GLU A 97 -10.62 -19.44 29.75
C GLU A 97 -11.96 -19.31 30.47
N LEU A 98 -11.96 -18.73 31.67
CA LEU A 98 -13.19 -18.47 32.43
C LEU A 98 -14.15 -17.58 31.62
N ARG A 99 -13.64 -16.50 31.02
CA ARG A 99 -14.47 -15.60 30.19
C ARG A 99 -15.07 -16.33 29.00
N LEU A 100 -14.31 -17.17 28.30
CA LEU A 100 -14.82 -17.97 27.19
C LEU A 100 -15.94 -18.90 27.64
N LYS A 101 -15.74 -19.64 28.74
CA LYS A 101 -16.75 -20.55 29.31
C LYS A 101 -18.04 -19.81 29.67
N THR A 102 -17.92 -18.69 30.38
CA THR A 102 -19.09 -17.88 30.76
C THR A 102 -19.83 -17.34 29.54
N CYS A 103 -19.11 -16.80 28.54
CA CYS A 103 -19.74 -16.30 27.31
C CYS A 103 -20.44 -17.40 26.52
N CYS A 104 -19.85 -18.60 26.42
CA CYS A 104 -20.49 -19.74 25.74
C CYS A 104 -21.79 -20.16 26.45
N ALA A 105 -21.77 -20.29 27.78
CA ALA A 105 -22.96 -20.65 28.56
C ALA A 105 -24.08 -19.60 28.43
N ILE A 106 -23.74 -18.30 28.42
CA ILE A 106 -24.72 -17.23 28.20
C ILE A 106 -25.29 -17.31 26.79
N LYS A 107 -24.46 -17.59 25.78
CA LYS A 107 -24.90 -17.70 24.38
C LYS A 107 -25.88 -18.86 24.16
N GLU A 108 -25.74 -19.96 24.88
CA GLU A 108 -26.64 -21.12 24.79
C GLU A 108 -28.03 -20.88 25.43
N GLN A 109 -28.17 -19.83 26.24
CA GLN A 109 -29.42 -19.47 26.91
C GLN A 109 -30.23 -18.39 26.15
N LEU A 110 -29.69 -17.87 25.04
CA LEU A 110 -30.31 -16.89 24.14
C LEU A 110 -30.72 -17.54 22.82
#